data_AF-A0A977L0Y4-F1
#
_entry.id   AF-A0A977L0Y4-F1
#
_cell.length_a   1.000
_cell.length_b   1.000
_cell.length_c   1.000
_cell.angle_alpha   90.00
_cell.angle_beta   90.00
_cell.angle_gamma   90.00
#
_symmetry.space_group_name_H-M   'P 1'
#
loop_
_entity.id
_entity.type
_entity.pdbx_description
1 polymer ?
#
loop_
_entity_poly.entity_id
_entity_poly.type
_entity_poly.pdbx_seq_one_letter_code
_entity_poly.pdbx_strand_id
1 'polypeptide(L)'
;MEIKLTTKKKENLSLSSDAIWIRLEDGSSRMIHLQGDCLYLSPSATSDLENCIIKKSNSNKNSSVNIVKKLASYRMLDINSKRFFTLNKIIKYFKIQFIYCVVYIIGLCNFITSINFKIKILLMFSFMFYQVFGISITIEAWQKYFGKFIESKSKINKCYTVIELSNLVINCVSNFIFPLACKERALVTFALCQQYGYNVSLFLGVQLFPFSGHCWVQHDDIILSDEPERCKSFMPVRSYDNSKINFYYENGVV
;
A
#
# COMPACT_ATOMS: atom_id res chain seq x y z
N MET A 1 17.10 -8.09 -20.39
CA MET A 1 16.07 -7.24 -21.02
C MET A 1 16.01 -5.98 -20.18
N GLU A 2 16.68 -4.94 -20.64
CA GLU A 2 16.66 -3.63 -19.99
C GLU A 2 15.29 -3.01 -20.30
N ILE A 3 14.52 -2.64 -19.28
CA ILE A 3 13.17 -2.10 -19.46
C ILE A 3 13.32 -0.58 -19.38
N LYS A 4 13.38 0.13 -20.51
CA LYS A 4 13.38 1.59 -20.49
C LYS A 4 11.96 2.08 -20.29
N LEU A 5 11.73 2.63 -19.12
CA LEU A 5 10.45 3.22 -18.77
C LEU A 5 10.41 4.62 -19.35
N THR A 6 9.68 4.78 -20.45
CA THR A 6 9.51 6.09 -21.09
C THR A 6 8.59 6.97 -20.25
N THR A 7 9.15 7.81 -19.37
CA THR A 7 8.38 8.86 -18.71
C THR A 7 8.37 10.10 -19.60
N LYS A 8 7.31 10.24 -20.42
CA LYS A 8 7.02 11.55 -21.00
C LYS A 8 6.63 12.47 -19.85
N LYS A 9 7.54 13.37 -19.48
CA LYS A 9 7.39 14.48 -18.52
C LYS A 9 6.01 15.12 -18.64
N LYS A 10 5.05 14.72 -17.80
CA LYS A 10 3.71 15.33 -17.68
C LYS A 10 2.97 14.74 -16.49
N GLU A 11 2.63 15.65 -15.56
CA GLU A 11 1.58 15.58 -14.54
C GLU A 11 1.22 14.18 -14.04
N ASN A 12 1.58 13.90 -12.77
CA ASN A 12 1.24 12.71 -11.99
C ASN A 12 -0.22 12.27 -12.17
N LEU A 13 -0.46 11.47 -13.21
CA LEU A 13 -1.75 10.88 -13.52
C LEU A 13 -1.90 9.59 -12.72
N SER A 14 -1.88 9.75 -11.40
CA SER A 14 -2.31 8.75 -10.45
C SER A 14 -3.79 8.44 -10.73
N LEU A 15 -4.06 7.31 -11.40
CA LEU A 15 -5.42 6.81 -11.67
C LEU A 15 -6.22 6.63 -10.37
N SER A 16 -5.54 6.19 -9.31
CA SER A 16 -5.98 6.22 -7.92
C SER A 16 -4.74 6.15 -7.01
N SER A 17 -4.89 6.49 -5.73
CA SER A 17 -3.81 6.29 -4.74
C SER A 17 -3.37 4.83 -4.66
N ASP A 18 -4.26 3.87 -4.96
CA ASP A 18 -4.01 2.44 -4.89
C ASP A 18 -3.66 1.79 -6.24
N ALA A 19 -3.49 2.56 -7.31
CA ALA A 19 -3.17 2.02 -8.63
C ALA A 19 -1.88 2.60 -9.19
N ILE A 20 -1.03 1.74 -9.74
CA ILE A 20 0.20 2.09 -10.43
C ILE A 20 0.04 1.68 -11.87
N TRP A 21 0.34 2.59 -12.79
CA TRP A 21 0.27 2.35 -14.22
C TRP A 21 1.64 2.54 -14.84
N ILE A 22 2.11 1.52 -15.55
CA ILE A 22 3.45 1.40 -16.13
C ILE A 22 3.29 1.19 -17.62
N ARG A 23 3.78 2.13 -18.43
CA ARG A 23 3.87 1.98 -19.89
C ARG A 23 5.17 1.26 -20.26
N LEU A 24 5.08 0.32 -21.19
CA LEU A 24 6.21 -0.44 -21.72
C LEU A 24 6.63 0.13 -23.09
N GLU A 25 7.85 -0.20 -23.52
CA GLU A 25 8.42 0.26 -24.80
C GLU A 25 7.64 -0.22 -26.02
N ASP A 26 7.04 -1.42 -25.95
CA ASP A 26 6.20 -1.99 -27.02
C ASP A 26 4.84 -1.28 -27.19
N GLY A 27 4.61 -0.22 -26.40
CA GLY A 27 3.38 0.57 -26.39
C GLY A 27 2.28 -0.03 -25.53
N SER A 28 2.43 -1.26 -25.04
CA SER A 28 1.52 -1.86 -24.06
C SER A 28 1.68 -1.17 -22.71
N SER A 29 0.78 -1.47 -21.78
CA SER A 29 0.95 -1.03 -20.41
C SER A 29 0.41 -2.02 -19.41
N ARG A 30 0.92 -1.94 -18.20
CA ARG A 30 0.49 -2.75 -17.08
C ARG A 30 -0.02 -1.86 -15.97
N MET A 31 -1.09 -2.27 -15.33
CA MET A 31 -1.65 -1.56 -14.19
C MET A 31 -1.73 -2.52 -13.00
N ILE A 32 -1.20 -2.10 -11.85
CA ILE A 32 -1.26 -2.83 -10.59
C ILE A 32 -2.19 -2.07 -9.68
N HIS A 33 -3.26 -2.71 -9.24
CA HIS A 33 -3.92 -2.31 -8.02
C HIS A 33 -3.12 -2.88 -6.85
N LEU A 34 -2.73 -2.05 -5.90
CA LEU A 34 -1.89 -2.43 -4.76
C LEU A 34 -2.57 -3.45 -3.81
N GLN A 35 -3.83 -3.82 -4.07
CA GLN A 35 -4.49 -4.97 -3.42
C GLN A 35 -4.11 -6.33 -4.01
N GLY A 36 -3.43 -6.37 -5.17
CA GLY A 36 -2.97 -7.58 -5.85
C GLY A 36 -3.50 -7.74 -7.27
N ASP A 37 -4.49 -6.95 -7.68
CA ASP A 37 -5.04 -7.05 -9.04
C ASP A 37 -4.07 -6.48 -10.07
N CYS A 38 -3.91 -7.22 -11.15
CA CYS A 38 -2.96 -6.92 -12.20
C CYS A 38 -3.69 -6.91 -13.54
N LEU A 39 -3.52 -5.82 -14.28
CA LEU A 39 -4.16 -5.61 -15.57
C LEU A 39 -3.10 -5.39 -16.65
N TYR A 40 -3.21 -6.16 -17.72
CA TYR A 40 -2.43 -5.96 -18.94
C TYR A 40 -3.30 -5.25 -19.99
N LEU A 41 -2.76 -4.20 -20.58
CA LEU A 41 -3.41 -3.43 -21.63
C LEU A 41 -2.59 -3.56 -22.90
N SER A 42 -3.25 -3.94 -24.00
CA SER A 42 -2.65 -3.92 -25.34
C SER A 42 -2.25 -2.49 -25.73
N PRO A 43 -1.36 -2.29 -26.71
CA PRO A 43 -0.98 -0.95 -27.16
C PRO A 43 -2.17 -0.07 -27.57
N SER A 44 -3.20 -0.66 -28.19
CA SER A 44 -4.45 0.03 -28.52
C SER A 44 -5.23 0.47 -27.28
N ALA A 45 -5.39 -0.42 -26.29
CA ALA A 45 -6.06 -0.10 -25.03
C ALA A 45 -5.29 0.94 -24.20
N THR A 46 -3.95 0.90 -24.23
CA THR A 46 -3.08 1.90 -23.61
C THR A 46 -3.27 3.27 -24.22
N SER A 47 -3.25 3.37 -25.56
CA SER A 47 -3.51 4.62 -26.29
C SER A 47 -4.90 5.18 -25.98
N ASP A 48 -5.91 4.32 -25.94
CA ASP A 48 -7.27 4.73 -25.59
C ASP A 48 -7.39 5.27 -24.16
N LEU A 49 -6.72 4.62 -23.20
CA LEU A 49 -6.67 5.06 -21.81
C LEU A 49 -5.96 6.41 -21.69
N GLU A 50 -4.83 6.59 -22.38
CA GLU A 50 -4.10 7.86 -22.45
C GLU A 50 -4.97 9.00 -22.96
N ASN A 51 -5.68 8.77 -24.06
CA ASN A 51 -6.59 9.75 -24.62
C ASN A 51 -7.73 10.10 -23.67
N CYS A 52 -8.25 9.12 -22.93
CA CYS A 52 -9.26 9.36 -21.88
C CYS A 52 -8.70 10.19 -20.72
N ILE A 53 -7.47 9.91 -20.30
CA ILE A 53 -6.78 10.64 -19.25
C ILE A 53 -6.53 12.10 -19.66
N ILE A 54 -6.00 12.33 -20.86
CA ILE A 54 -5.72 13.68 -21.40
C ILE A 54 -7.03 14.47 -21.57
N LYS A 55 -8.11 13.84 -22.03
CA LYS A 55 -9.42 14.51 -22.11
C LYS A 55 -9.93 14.92 -20.73
N LYS A 56 -9.65 14.13 -19.68
CA LYS A 56 -10.06 14.44 -18.30
C LYS A 56 -9.30 15.62 -17.72
N SER A 57 -7.97 15.74 -17.94
CA SER A 57 -7.21 16.90 -17.45
C SER A 57 -7.76 18.22 -18.02
N ASN A 58 -8.34 18.17 -19.23
CA ASN A 58 -8.92 19.33 -19.89
C ASN A 58 -10.41 19.58 -19.56
N SER A 59 -11.14 18.58 -19.06
CA SER A 59 -12.59 18.69 -18.79
C SER A 59 -12.87 18.96 -17.30
N ASN A 60 -13.58 20.05 -16.99
CA ASN A 60 -13.91 20.38 -15.60
C ASN A 60 -14.92 19.36 -14.98
N LYS A 61 -14.41 18.60 -14.00
CA LYS A 61 -15.06 17.97 -12.83
C LYS A 61 -15.98 16.73 -12.88
N ASN A 62 -16.44 16.16 -14.01
CA ASN A 62 -17.38 15.00 -13.95
C ASN A 62 -17.03 13.69 -14.70
N SER A 63 -15.79 13.48 -15.16
CA SER A 63 -15.46 12.36 -16.09
C SER A 63 -14.80 11.10 -15.48
N SER A 64 -14.48 11.06 -14.18
CA SER A 64 -13.77 9.91 -13.56
C SER A 64 -14.54 8.59 -13.61
N VAL A 65 -15.87 8.63 -13.56
CA VAL A 65 -16.74 7.44 -13.63
C VAL A 65 -16.67 6.77 -15.01
N ASN A 66 -16.42 7.54 -16.08
CA ASN A 66 -16.37 7.00 -17.44
C ASN A 66 -15.08 6.22 -17.72
N ILE A 67 -13.96 6.60 -17.11
CA ILE A 67 -12.68 5.90 -17.30
C ILE A 67 -12.73 4.50 -16.69
N VAL A 68 -13.23 4.37 -15.45
CA VAL A 68 -13.39 3.08 -14.77
C VAL A 68 -14.38 2.19 -15.53
N LYS A 69 -15.50 2.74 -16.02
CA LYS A 69 -16.45 2.00 -16.85
C LYS A 69 -15.85 1.57 -18.19
N LYS A 70 -15.02 2.40 -18.82
CA LYS A 70 -14.35 2.07 -20.07
C LYS A 70 -13.26 1.01 -19.87
N LEU A 71 -12.47 1.13 -18.80
CA LEU A 71 -11.54 0.08 -18.35
C LEU A 71 -12.26 -1.24 -18.05
N ALA A 72 -13.44 -1.18 -17.45
CA ALA A 72 -14.27 -2.38 -17.24
C ALA A 72 -14.81 -2.96 -18.55
N SER A 73 -15.08 -2.11 -19.55
CA SER A 73 -15.58 -2.55 -20.86
C SER A 73 -14.53 -3.24 -21.74
N TYR A 74 -13.22 -3.01 -21.51
CA TYR A 74 -12.15 -3.78 -22.16
C TYR A 74 -12.05 -5.26 -21.70
N ARG A 75 -13.04 -5.75 -20.94
CA ARG A 75 -13.16 -7.14 -20.42
C ARG A 75 -11.91 -7.61 -19.66
N MET A 76 -11.71 -7.09 -18.46
CA MET A 76 -10.93 -7.72 -17.36
C MET A 76 -11.33 -7.15 -15.97
N LEU A 77 -12.57 -6.70 -15.78
CA LEU A 77 -13.07 -6.34 -14.44
C LEU A 77 -14.31 -7.16 -14.12
N ASP A 78 -14.10 -8.46 -13.86
CA ASP A 78 -15.12 -9.28 -13.16
C ASP A 78 -14.93 -9.29 -11.64
N ILE A 79 -14.10 -8.42 -11.08
CA ILE A 79 -13.82 -8.44 -9.64
C ILE A 79 -14.50 -7.24 -8.97
N ASN A 80 -15.68 -7.48 -8.39
CA ASN A 80 -16.35 -6.69 -7.34
C ASN A 80 -16.86 -5.25 -7.61
N SER A 81 -16.64 -4.66 -8.79
CA SER A 81 -17.00 -3.24 -9.02
C SER A 81 -18.51 -2.92 -8.98
N LYS A 82 -19.41 -3.89 -9.20
CA LYS A 82 -20.87 -3.67 -9.16
C LYS A 82 -21.43 -3.44 -7.75
N ARG A 83 -20.72 -3.80 -6.68
CA ARG A 83 -21.23 -3.68 -5.30
C ARG A 83 -21.01 -2.30 -4.67
N PHE A 84 -20.28 -1.39 -5.34
CA PHE A 84 -19.75 -0.16 -4.73
C PHE A 84 -20.48 1.15 -5.07
N PHE A 85 -21.29 1.21 -6.14
CA PHE A 85 -21.66 2.51 -6.70
C PHE A 85 -22.85 3.22 -6.02
N THR A 86 -23.77 2.52 -5.34
CA THR A 86 -24.98 3.12 -4.74
C THR A 86 -24.94 3.34 -3.23
N LEU A 87 -23.96 2.79 -2.51
CA LEU A 87 -23.81 2.93 -1.05
C LEU A 87 -22.80 4.01 -0.61
N ASN A 88 -22.27 4.80 -1.55
CA ASN A 88 -21.09 5.66 -1.33
C ASN A 88 -21.22 6.73 -0.22
N LYS A 89 -22.43 7.28 0.05
CA LYS A 89 -22.59 8.27 1.12
C LYS A 89 -22.62 7.63 2.52
N ILE A 90 -23.40 6.54 2.68
CA ILE A 90 -23.51 5.82 3.95
C ILE A 90 -22.17 5.14 4.28
N ILE A 91 -21.55 4.50 3.29
CA ILE A 91 -20.22 3.90 3.43
C ILE A 91 -19.19 4.97 3.83
N LYS A 92 -19.21 6.17 3.27
CA LYS A 92 -18.25 7.21 3.64
C LYS A 92 -18.35 7.61 5.11
N TYR A 93 -19.57 7.72 5.65
CA TYR A 93 -19.79 8.05 7.06
C TYR A 93 -19.31 6.93 7.99
N PHE A 94 -19.73 5.69 7.72
CA PHE A 94 -19.26 4.52 8.47
C PHE A 94 -17.74 4.33 8.38
N LYS A 95 -17.13 4.62 7.22
CA LYS A 95 -15.68 4.57 7.03
C LYS A 95 -14.94 5.51 7.97
N ILE A 96 -15.41 6.76 8.13
CA ILE A 96 -14.78 7.73 9.03
C ILE A 96 -14.90 7.28 10.49
N GLN A 97 -16.10 6.89 10.93
CA GLN A 97 -16.29 6.42 12.31
C GLN A 97 -15.49 5.15 12.59
N PHE A 98 -15.43 4.21 11.65
CA PHE A 98 -14.64 3.00 11.79
C PHE A 98 -13.13 3.28 11.91
N ILE A 99 -12.61 4.23 11.13
CA ILE A 99 -11.22 4.68 11.27
C ILE A 99 -10.98 5.20 12.68
N TYR A 100 -11.87 6.05 13.24
CA TYR A 100 -11.73 6.54 14.61
C TYR A 100 -11.82 5.41 15.65
N CYS A 101 -12.77 4.49 15.51
CA CYS A 101 -12.89 3.34 16.40
C CYS A 101 -11.62 2.50 16.43
N VAL A 102 -10.97 2.30 15.27
CA VAL A 102 -9.77 1.47 15.23
C VAL A 102 -8.55 2.23 15.69
N VAL A 103 -8.39 3.50 15.35
CA VAL A 103 -7.37 4.36 15.95
C VAL A 103 -7.49 4.32 17.48
N TYR A 104 -8.72 4.33 18.01
CA TYR A 104 -8.98 4.16 19.43
C TYR A 104 -8.63 2.76 19.96
N ILE A 105 -8.97 1.68 19.24
CA ILE A 105 -8.61 0.31 19.66
C ILE A 105 -7.09 0.07 19.61
N ILE A 106 -6.39 0.58 18.60
CA ILE A 106 -4.92 0.56 18.54
C ILE A 106 -4.36 1.40 19.71
N GLY A 107 -5.03 2.50 20.07
CA GLY A 107 -4.93 3.21 21.35
C GLY A 107 -4.86 2.27 22.55
N LEU A 108 -5.93 1.50 22.71
CA LEU A 108 -6.09 0.57 23.82
C LEU A 108 -5.04 -0.56 23.79
N CYS A 109 -4.57 -0.96 22.60
CA CYS A 109 -3.53 -1.98 22.47
C CYS A 109 -2.19 -1.56 23.11
N ASN A 110 -1.99 -0.28 23.42
CA ASN A 110 -0.81 0.16 24.16
C ASN A 110 -0.82 -0.24 25.64
N PHE A 111 -1.99 -0.55 26.21
CA PHE A 111 -2.09 -1.06 27.59
C PHE A 111 -1.82 -2.56 27.70
N ILE A 112 -1.68 -3.26 26.57
CA ILE A 112 -1.39 -4.69 26.54
C ILE A 112 0.08 -4.91 26.89
N THR A 113 0.32 -5.60 27.99
CA THR A 113 1.67 -5.92 28.50
C THR A 113 2.37 -6.98 27.64
N SER A 114 1.63 -7.92 27.07
CA SER A 114 2.16 -8.98 26.20
C SER A 114 2.34 -8.50 24.76
N ILE A 115 3.60 -8.34 24.34
CA ILE A 115 3.94 -7.91 22.97
C ILE A 115 3.40 -8.86 21.90
N ASN A 116 3.41 -10.18 22.14
CA ASN A 116 2.90 -11.17 21.20
C ASN A 116 1.38 -11.04 21.02
N PHE A 117 0.64 -10.81 22.10
CA PHE A 117 -0.80 -10.61 22.01
C PHE A 117 -1.14 -9.32 21.26
N LYS A 118 -0.38 -8.25 21.54
CA LYS A 118 -0.48 -6.98 20.81
C LYS A 118 -0.23 -7.17 19.31
N ILE A 119 0.83 -7.88 18.92
CA ILE A 119 1.14 -8.18 17.51
C ILE A 119 -0.03 -8.90 16.84
N LYS A 120 -0.59 -9.94 17.48
CA LYS A 120 -1.73 -10.68 16.93
C LYS A 120 -2.95 -9.80 16.69
N ILE A 121 -3.26 -8.90 17.63
CA ILE A 121 -4.36 -7.94 17.45
C ILE A 121 -4.07 -6.98 16.29
N LEU A 122 -2.85 -6.44 16.22
CA LEU A 122 -2.43 -5.56 15.13
C LEU A 122 -2.51 -6.25 13.77
N LEU A 123 -2.11 -7.53 13.67
CA LEU A 123 -2.23 -8.32 12.45
C LEU A 123 -3.70 -8.51 12.05
N MET A 124 -4.58 -8.84 13.00
CA MET A 124 -6.03 -8.95 12.77
C MET A 124 -6.60 -7.64 12.21
N PHE A 125 -6.26 -6.51 12.83
CA PHE A 125 -6.72 -5.21 12.35
C PHE A 125 -6.13 -4.84 11.00
N SER A 126 -4.85 -5.10 10.75
CA SER A 126 -4.23 -4.84 9.44
C SER A 126 -4.96 -5.59 8.32
N PHE A 127 -5.30 -6.86 8.55
CA PHE A 127 -6.05 -7.69 7.61
C PHE A 127 -7.44 -7.09 7.34
N MET A 128 -8.22 -6.81 8.40
CA MET A 128 -9.55 -6.21 8.25
C MET A 128 -9.51 -4.86 7.52
N PHE A 129 -8.48 -4.05 7.80
CA PHE A 129 -8.32 -2.72 7.22
C PHE A 129 -8.07 -2.78 5.73
N TYR A 130 -7.15 -3.65 5.30
CA TYR A 130 -6.88 -3.80 3.88
C TYR A 130 -8.09 -4.27 3.07
N GLN A 131 -8.94 -5.12 3.66
CA GLN A 131 -10.16 -5.58 3.01
C GLN A 131 -11.21 -4.46 2.86
N VAL A 132 -11.33 -3.56 3.85
CA VAL A 132 -12.37 -2.52 3.88
C VAL A 132 -11.95 -1.23 3.18
N PHE A 133 -10.70 -0.82 3.35
CA PHE A 133 -10.22 0.51 2.95
C PHE A 133 -9.24 0.50 1.79
N GLY A 134 -8.62 -0.64 1.49
CA GLY A 134 -7.44 -0.66 0.63
C GLY A 134 -6.19 -0.20 1.35
N ILE A 135 -5.08 -0.18 0.61
CA ILE A 135 -3.74 -0.11 1.19
C ILE A 135 -3.29 1.29 1.54
N SER A 136 -3.50 2.27 0.66
CA SER A 136 -3.09 3.66 0.91
C SER A 136 -3.80 4.23 2.13
N ILE A 137 -5.14 4.11 2.21
CA ILE A 137 -5.92 4.63 3.34
C ILE A 137 -5.51 3.94 4.65
N THR A 138 -5.23 2.63 4.60
CA THR A 138 -4.79 1.88 5.77
C THR A 138 -3.42 2.36 6.27
N ILE A 139 -2.45 2.52 5.37
CA ILE A 139 -1.11 2.99 5.72
C ILE A 139 -1.17 4.41 6.27
N GLU A 140 -1.90 5.32 5.62
CA GLU A 140 -2.06 6.71 6.08
C GLU A 140 -2.67 6.79 7.48
N ALA A 141 -3.72 6.00 7.74
CA ALA A 141 -4.35 5.94 9.06
C ALA A 141 -3.38 5.44 10.13
N TRP A 142 -2.57 4.42 9.81
CA TRP A 142 -1.58 3.87 10.72
C TRP A 142 -0.42 4.85 10.96
N GLN A 143 0.12 5.50 9.91
CA GLN A 143 1.14 6.54 10.05
C GLN A 143 0.66 7.70 10.93
N LYS A 144 -0.58 8.16 10.75
CA LYS A 144 -1.14 9.26 11.56
C LYS A 144 -1.24 8.90 13.04
N TYR A 145 -1.49 7.63 13.35
CA TYR A 145 -1.59 7.16 14.72
C TYR A 145 -0.20 6.90 15.33
N PHE A 146 0.63 6.09 14.67
CA PHE A 146 1.94 5.69 15.18
C PHE A 146 3.02 6.77 15.06
N GLY A 147 2.93 7.66 14.06
CA GLY A 147 3.86 8.77 13.89
C GLY A 147 3.90 9.73 15.07
N LYS A 148 2.81 9.83 15.85
CA LYS A 148 2.77 10.62 17.08
C LYS A 148 3.66 10.09 18.20
N PHE A 149 4.00 8.79 18.19
CA PHE A 149 4.81 8.16 19.23
C PHE A 149 6.32 8.42 19.05
N ILE A 150 6.77 8.71 17.83
CA ILE A 150 8.17 9.05 17.55
C ILE A 150 8.60 10.30 18.34
N GLU A 151 7.67 11.24 18.55
CA GLU A 151 7.91 12.46 19.31
C GLU A 151 7.91 12.23 20.84
N SER A 152 7.22 11.20 21.32
CA SER A 152 7.11 10.88 22.76
C SER A 152 8.08 9.77 23.18
N LYS A 153 9.40 10.01 23.07
CA LYS A 153 10.46 9.04 23.42
C LYS A 153 10.52 8.61 24.90
N SER A 154 9.65 9.09 25.78
CA SER A 154 9.99 9.18 27.21
C SER A 154 9.54 8.04 28.15
N LYS A 155 8.87 6.96 27.70
CA LYS A 155 8.29 5.98 28.67
C LYS A 155 8.25 4.50 28.25
N ILE A 156 9.12 4.02 27.36
CA ILE A 156 9.14 2.58 27.05
C ILE A 156 10.15 1.87 27.96
N ASN A 157 9.64 1.12 28.95
CA ASN A 157 10.44 0.42 29.96
C ASN A 157 11.29 -0.75 29.41
N LYS A 158 11.03 -1.20 28.19
CA LYS A 158 11.76 -2.31 27.55
C LYS A 158 12.24 -1.90 26.16
N CYS A 159 13.55 -1.89 25.97
CA CYS A 159 14.17 -1.62 24.68
C CYS A 159 14.19 -2.92 23.85
N TYR A 160 13.54 -2.92 22.70
CA TYR A 160 13.70 -3.96 21.68
C TYR A 160 14.48 -3.36 20.51
N THR A 161 15.42 -4.10 19.95
CA THR A 161 16.06 -3.77 18.68
C THR A 161 15.07 -3.91 17.51
N VAL A 162 15.38 -3.28 16.39
CA VAL A 162 14.55 -3.35 15.17
C VAL A 162 14.42 -4.78 14.65
N ILE A 163 15.50 -5.57 14.75
CA ILE A 163 15.55 -6.98 14.36
C ILE A 163 14.69 -7.84 15.29
N GLU A 164 14.74 -7.60 16.60
CA GLU A 164 13.88 -8.32 17.56
C GLU A 164 12.40 -8.06 17.30
N LEU A 165 12.01 -6.81 17.01
CA LEU A 165 10.62 -6.47 16.67
C LEU A 165 10.16 -7.20 15.41
N SER A 166 10.98 -7.22 14.36
CA SER A 166 10.73 -7.98 13.15
C SER A 166 10.52 -9.48 13.45
N ASN A 167 11.45 -10.10 14.17
CA ASN A 167 11.40 -11.52 14.49
C ASN A 167 10.14 -11.86 15.31
N LEU A 168 9.72 -10.99 16.23
CA LEU A 168 8.47 -11.17 16.98
C LEU A 168 7.25 -11.17 16.04
N VAL A 169 7.22 -10.30 15.03
CA VAL A 169 6.13 -10.27 14.04
C VAL A 169 6.13 -11.54 13.20
N ILE A 170 7.28 -11.95 12.67
CA ILE A 170 7.43 -13.17 11.87
C ILE A 170 6.96 -14.40 12.66
N ASN A 171 7.38 -14.53 13.92
CA ASN A 171 6.98 -15.62 14.81
C ASN A 171 5.48 -15.61 15.15
N CYS A 172 4.85 -14.44 15.21
CA CYS A 172 3.40 -14.35 15.42
C CYS A 172 2.62 -14.74 14.17
N VAL A 173 3.15 -14.44 12.97
CA VAL A 173 2.49 -14.76 11.69
C VAL A 173 2.47 -16.25 11.43
N SER A 174 3.55 -16.98 11.75
CA SER A 174 3.60 -18.45 11.57
C SER A 174 2.54 -19.20 12.38
N ASN A 175 2.01 -18.58 13.43
CA ASN A 175 0.98 -19.14 14.31
C ASN A 175 -0.38 -18.43 14.17
N PHE A 176 -0.58 -17.66 13.09
CA PHE A 176 -1.81 -16.90 12.88
C PHE A 176 -2.85 -17.72 12.11
N ILE A 177 -4.12 -17.56 12.48
CA ILE A 177 -5.22 -18.38 11.94
C ILE A 177 -5.61 -17.97 10.51
N PHE A 178 -5.37 -16.71 10.15
CA PHE A 178 -5.70 -16.18 8.82
C PHE A 178 -4.47 -16.17 7.90
N PRO A 179 -4.64 -16.37 6.58
CA PRO A 179 -3.56 -16.23 5.62
C PRO A 179 -3.17 -14.75 5.51
N LEU A 180 -2.08 -14.38 6.19
CA LEU A 180 -1.53 -13.02 6.14
C LEU A 180 -0.55 -12.89 4.97
N ALA A 181 -0.74 -11.86 4.16
CA ALA A 181 0.16 -11.54 3.07
C ALA A 181 1.30 -10.63 3.55
N CYS A 182 2.20 -10.27 2.62
CA CYS A 182 3.33 -9.38 2.90
C CYS A 182 2.89 -8.01 3.44
N LYS A 183 1.77 -7.46 2.96
CA LYS A 183 1.24 -6.15 3.36
C LYS A 183 0.87 -6.09 4.85
N GLU A 184 0.21 -7.11 5.40
CA GLU A 184 -0.15 -7.15 6.82
C GLU A 184 1.10 -7.22 7.70
N ARG A 185 2.05 -8.09 7.36
CA ARG A 185 3.32 -8.21 8.08
C ARG A 185 4.12 -6.92 8.06
N ALA A 186 4.26 -6.32 6.88
CA ALA A 186 5.00 -5.08 6.69
C ALA A 186 4.35 -3.94 7.49
N LEU A 187 3.03 -3.78 7.42
CA LEU A 187 2.33 -2.73 8.17
C LEU A 187 2.53 -2.84 9.69
N VAL A 188 2.40 -4.05 10.24
CA VAL A 188 2.59 -4.27 11.68
C VAL A 188 4.03 -4.05 12.10
N THR A 189 5.00 -4.54 11.31
CA THR A 189 6.42 -4.30 11.55
C THR A 189 6.73 -2.80 11.54
N PHE A 190 6.22 -2.08 10.54
CA PHE A 190 6.38 -0.64 10.38
C PHE A 190 5.84 0.13 11.59
N ALA A 191 4.61 -0.14 12.00
CA ALA A 191 4.00 0.51 13.15
C ALA A 191 4.71 0.22 14.47
N LEU A 192 5.14 -1.02 14.70
CA LEU A 192 5.90 -1.36 15.90
C LEU A 192 7.23 -0.61 15.91
N CYS A 193 7.99 -0.63 14.81
CA CYS A 193 9.24 0.09 14.74
C CYS A 193 9.05 1.59 15.01
N GLN A 194 8.04 2.23 14.42
CA GLN A 194 7.71 3.63 14.69
C GLN A 194 7.32 3.87 16.16
N GLN A 195 6.53 2.97 16.74
CA GLN A 195 6.16 3.06 18.15
C GLN A 195 7.37 3.01 19.08
N TYR A 196 8.39 2.21 18.74
CA TYR A 196 9.64 2.12 19.49
C TYR A 196 10.66 3.20 19.10
N GLY A 197 10.26 4.17 18.27
CA GLY A 197 11.06 5.35 17.91
C GLY A 197 12.09 5.10 16.81
N TYR A 198 12.00 3.99 16.08
CA TYR A 198 12.86 3.70 14.94
C TYR A 198 12.35 4.41 13.69
N ASN A 199 13.28 5.04 12.97
CA ASN A 199 13.02 5.60 11.66
C ASN A 199 13.07 4.50 10.61
N VAL A 200 11.92 3.98 10.22
CA VAL A 200 11.80 2.93 9.21
C VAL A 200 10.93 3.38 8.05
N SER A 201 11.11 2.72 6.92
CA SER A 201 10.41 2.96 5.67
C SER A 201 9.59 1.74 5.29
N LEU A 202 8.30 1.94 5.00
CA LEU A 202 7.46 0.91 4.39
C LEU A 202 7.47 1.09 2.88
N PHE A 203 7.93 0.09 2.15
CA PHE A 203 8.03 0.09 0.71
C PHE A 203 6.92 -0.74 0.08
N LEU A 204 6.39 -0.23 -1.03
CA LEU A 204 5.61 -0.96 -2.00
C LEU A 204 6.48 -1.12 -3.23
N GLY A 205 6.60 -2.35 -3.71
CA GLY A 205 7.37 -2.68 -4.91
C GLY A 205 6.58 -3.57 -5.85
N VAL A 206 7.05 -3.61 -7.09
CA VAL A 206 6.43 -4.38 -8.18
C VAL A 206 7.49 -5.16 -8.93
N GLN A 207 7.18 -6.39 -9.29
CA GLN A 207 7.98 -7.22 -10.18
C GLN A 207 7.24 -7.30 -11.51
N LEU A 208 7.95 -7.16 -12.63
CA LEU A 208 7.33 -7.21 -13.96
C LEU A 208 7.16 -8.63 -14.50
N PHE A 209 7.98 -9.58 -14.06
CA PHE A 209 7.93 -10.96 -14.53
C PHE A 209 8.31 -11.95 -13.42
N PRO A 210 7.38 -12.78 -12.90
CA PRO A 210 5.93 -12.67 -13.09
C PRO A 210 5.40 -11.34 -12.52
N PHE A 211 4.32 -10.83 -13.10
CA PHE A 211 3.77 -9.54 -12.68
C PHE A 211 3.13 -9.65 -11.29
N SER A 212 3.73 -9.02 -10.28
CA SER A 212 3.29 -9.13 -8.89
C SER A 212 3.65 -7.88 -8.07
N GLY A 213 2.91 -7.67 -6.99
CA GLY A 213 3.18 -6.62 -6.00
C GLY A 213 3.73 -7.19 -4.71
N HIS A 214 4.58 -6.43 -4.03
CA HIS A 214 5.14 -6.78 -2.74
C HIS A 214 5.21 -5.56 -1.81
N CYS A 215 5.23 -5.83 -0.51
CA CYS A 215 5.33 -4.82 0.53
C CYS A 215 6.33 -5.28 1.57
N TRP A 216 7.28 -4.42 1.92
CA TRP A 216 8.27 -4.71 2.96
C TRP A 216 8.60 -3.47 3.80
N VAL A 217 9.26 -3.69 4.93
CA VAL A 217 9.82 -2.63 5.78
C VAL A 217 11.33 -2.71 5.72
N GLN A 218 11.96 -1.56 5.66
CA GLN A 218 13.41 -1.42 5.64
C GLN A 218 13.84 -0.34 6.64
N HIS A 219 14.96 -0.60 7.31
CA HIS A 219 15.67 0.35 8.17
C HIS A 219 17.10 0.45 7.66
N ASP A 220 17.48 1.62 7.16
CA ASP A 220 18.73 1.83 6.43
C ASP A 220 18.87 0.78 5.30
N ASP A 221 19.87 -0.09 5.35
CA ASP A 221 20.08 -1.15 4.34
C ASP A 221 19.51 -2.52 4.75
N ILE A 222 18.80 -2.60 5.88
CA ILE A 222 18.30 -3.85 6.45
C ILE A 222 16.82 -4.01 6.16
N ILE A 223 16.45 -5.08 5.45
CA ILE A 223 15.06 -5.48 5.25
C ILE A 223 14.57 -6.24 6.48
N LEU A 224 13.44 -5.80 7.02
CA LEU A 224 12.92 -6.26 8.31
C LEU A 224 11.74 -7.23 8.18
N SER A 225 10.78 -7.00 7.28
CA SER A 225 9.50 -7.74 7.33
C SER A 225 9.40 -8.94 6.38
N ASP A 226 10.41 -9.17 5.55
CA ASP A 226 10.46 -10.24 4.56
C ASP A 226 11.91 -10.62 4.24
N GLU A 227 12.11 -11.58 3.35
CA GLU A 227 13.45 -12.03 2.96
C GLU A 227 14.16 -11.01 2.02
N PRO A 228 15.43 -10.65 2.27
CA PRO A 228 16.14 -9.66 1.46
C PRO A 228 16.22 -10.03 -0.02
N GLU A 229 16.56 -11.28 -0.34
CA GLU A 229 16.69 -11.75 -1.74
C GLU A 229 15.36 -11.70 -2.48
N ARG A 230 14.27 -11.99 -1.79
CA ARG A 230 12.93 -11.83 -2.36
C ARG A 230 12.66 -10.37 -2.69
N CYS A 231 12.90 -9.45 -1.76
CA CYS A 231 12.62 -8.02 -1.97
C CYS A 231 13.44 -7.41 -3.10
N LYS A 232 14.70 -7.85 -3.31
CA LYS A 232 15.55 -7.40 -4.43
C LYS A 232 14.92 -7.66 -5.80
N SER A 233 14.04 -8.65 -5.93
CA SER A 233 13.32 -8.93 -7.18
C SER A 233 12.19 -7.93 -7.49
N PHE A 234 11.83 -7.08 -6.53
CA PHE A 234 10.79 -6.05 -6.66
C PHE A 234 11.43 -4.67 -6.83
N MET A 235 10.98 -3.95 -7.84
CA MET A 235 11.32 -2.55 -8.04
C MET A 235 10.46 -1.69 -7.11
N PRO A 236 11.05 -0.89 -6.21
CA PRO A 236 10.31 0.05 -5.37
C PRO A 236 9.55 1.06 -6.23
N VAL A 237 8.28 1.29 -5.90
CA VAL A 237 7.41 2.25 -6.60
C VAL A 237 6.93 3.36 -5.68
N ARG A 238 6.75 3.05 -4.40
CA ARG A 238 6.35 4.00 -3.36
C ARG A 238 6.95 3.62 -2.02
N SER A 239 7.37 4.59 -1.22
CA SER A 239 7.65 4.37 0.20
C SER A 239 6.90 5.34 1.09
N TYR A 240 6.81 4.96 2.36
CA TYR A 240 6.10 5.67 3.42
C TYR A 240 7.06 5.83 4.60
N ASP A 241 7.50 7.07 4.83
CA ASP A 241 8.58 7.41 5.77
C ASP A 241 8.10 8.53 6.69
N ASN A 242 7.90 8.27 7.99
CA ASN A 242 7.52 9.29 9.00
C ASN A 242 6.57 10.39 8.48
N SER A 243 5.39 10.02 7.95
CA SER A 243 4.36 10.89 7.34
C SER A 243 4.65 11.48 5.95
N LYS A 244 5.81 11.20 5.36
CA LYS A 244 6.12 11.50 3.96
C LYS A 244 5.81 10.30 3.09
N ILE A 245 5.32 10.58 1.88
CA ILE A 245 5.12 9.60 0.81
C ILE A 245 6.15 9.93 -0.25
N ASN A 246 7.01 8.97 -0.57
CA ASN A 246 8.02 9.12 -1.62
C ASN A 246 7.64 8.24 -2.82
N PHE A 247 7.78 8.79 -4.02
CA PHE A 247 7.52 8.09 -5.27
C PHE A 247 8.84 7.86 -6.00
N TYR A 248 9.20 6.59 -6.22
CA TYR A 248 10.48 6.24 -6.86
C TYR A 248 10.40 6.31 -8.39
N TYR A 249 9.18 6.35 -8.92
CA TYR A 249 8.92 6.31 -10.35
C TYR A 249 8.91 7.70 -11.03
N GLU A 250 9.08 8.79 -10.27
CA GLU A 250 8.93 10.14 -10.81
C GLU A 250 10.06 10.57 -11.76
N ASN A 251 11.20 9.86 -11.77
CA ASN A 251 12.37 10.29 -12.53
C ASN A 251 12.72 9.46 -13.77
N GLY A 252 11.91 8.45 -14.15
CA GLY A 252 12.08 7.75 -15.43
C GLY A 252 13.39 6.99 -15.63
N VAL A 253 14.12 6.68 -14.56
CA VAL A 253 15.34 5.88 -14.63
C VAL A 253 15.12 4.60 -13.85
N VAL A 254 15.20 3.49 -14.57
CA VAL A 254 15.70 2.20 -14.09
C VAL A 254 16.97 1.93 -14.89
#